data_AF-A0A963NVI9-F1
#
_entry.id   AF-A0A963NVI9-F1
#
_cell.length_a   1.000
_cell.length_b   1.000
_cell.length_c   1.000
_cell.angle_alpha   90.00
_cell.angle_beta   90.00
_cell.angle_gamma   90.00
#
_symmetry.space_group_name_H-M   'P 1'
#
loop_
_entity.id
_entity.type
_entity.pdbx_description
1 polymer ?
#
loop_
_entity_poly.entity_id
_entity_poly.type
_entity_poly.pdbx_seq_one_letter_code
_entity_poly.pdbx_strand_id
1 'polypeptide(L)'
;QLDLHGLRTDEAREALGQFIRHAHKTGLRCVRVVHGKGLGSPGRTPVLKSRVQRWLVQKHEVLAFVQARPAEGGAGALVVLLQPVGQRRP
;
A
#
# COMPACT_ATOMS: atom_id res chain seq x y z
N GLN A 1 4.04 -1.55 -8.99
CA GLN A 1 3.88 -0.45 -8.01
C GLN A 1 2.48 0.10 -8.14
N LEU A 2 1.93 0.64 -7.05
CA LEU A 2 0.72 1.47 -7.08
C LEU A 2 1.03 2.88 -6.55
N ASP A 3 0.52 3.91 -7.24
CA ASP A 3 0.54 5.29 -6.76
C ASP A 3 -0.87 5.73 -6.38
N LEU A 4 -1.01 6.21 -5.15
CA LEU A 4 -2.26 6.70 -4.55
C LEU A 4 -2.19 8.21 -4.28
N HIS A 5 -1.08 8.86 -4.61
CA HIS A 5 -0.91 10.29 -4.37
C HIS A 5 -2.01 11.09 -5.08
N GLY A 6 -2.64 12.00 -4.33
CA GLY A 6 -3.71 12.87 -4.85
C GLY A 6 -5.09 12.22 -4.97
N LEU A 7 -5.21 10.90 -4.80
CA LEU A 7 -6.51 10.25 -4.81
C LEU A 7 -7.32 10.58 -3.55
N ARG A 8 -8.65 10.62 -3.70
CA ARG A 8 -9.53 10.65 -2.53
C ARG A 8 -9.46 9.32 -1.81
N THR A 9 -9.91 9.31 -0.55
CA THR A 9 -9.85 8.10 0.30
C THR A 9 -10.51 6.90 -0.35
N ASP A 10 -11.72 7.07 -0.89
CA ASP A 10 -12.52 5.93 -1.37
C ASP A 10 -11.88 5.32 -2.62
N GLU A 11 -11.43 6.17 -3.55
CA GLU A 11 -10.67 5.78 -4.74
C GLU A 11 -9.37 5.06 -4.36
N ALA A 12 -8.63 5.61 -3.39
CA ALA A 12 -7.38 5.01 -2.93
C ALA A 12 -7.60 3.63 -2.27
N ARG A 13 -8.69 3.49 -1.50
CA ARG A 13 -9.06 2.22 -0.86
C ARG A 13 -9.38 1.15 -1.90
N GLU A 14 -10.16 1.52 -2.91
CA GLU A 14 -10.53 0.61 -3.98
C GLU A 14 -9.30 0.20 -4.80
N ALA A 15 -8.52 1.18 -5.29
CA ALA A 15 -7.31 0.94 -6.07
C ALA A 15 -6.31 0.06 -5.33
N LEU A 16 -6.07 0.33 -4.03
CA LEU A 16 -5.21 -0.50 -3.20
C LEU A 16 -5.74 -1.94 -3.10
N GLY A 17 -7.05 -2.08 -2.88
CA GLY A 17 -7.69 -3.39 -2.75
C GLY A 17 -7.59 -4.23 -4.03
N GLN A 18 -7.80 -3.61 -5.19
CA GLN A 18 -7.66 -4.26 -6.49
C GLN A 18 -6.19 -4.61 -6.78
N PHE A 19 -5.27 -3.69 -6.54
CA PHE A 19 -3.85 -3.87 -6.76
C PHE A 19 -3.26 -5.03 -5.96
N ILE A 20 -3.53 -5.09 -4.65
CA ILE A 20 -2.99 -6.17 -3.78
C ILE A 20 -3.50 -7.55 -4.24
N ARG A 21 -4.81 -7.66 -4.56
CA ARG A 21 -5.38 -8.91 -5.07
C ARG A 21 -4.74 -9.34 -6.38
N HIS A 22 -4.58 -8.40 -7.31
CA HIS A 22 -3.98 -8.66 -8.61
C HIS A 22 -2.51 -9.08 -8.47
N ALA A 23 -1.71 -8.32 -7.70
CA ALA A 23 -0.31 -8.61 -7.46
C ALA A 23 -0.10 -9.98 -6.80
N HIS A 24 -0.94 -10.32 -5.81
CA HIS A 24 -0.92 -11.65 -5.22
C HIS A 24 -1.25 -12.71 -6.26
N LYS A 25 -2.34 -12.56 -7.02
CA LYS A 25 -2.76 -13.54 -8.05
C LYS A 25 -1.69 -13.79 -9.12
N THR A 26 -0.89 -12.78 -9.46
CA THR A 26 0.20 -12.89 -10.44
C THR A 26 1.52 -13.41 -9.85
N GLY A 27 1.54 -13.77 -8.56
CA GLY A 27 2.71 -14.35 -7.91
C GLY A 27 3.75 -13.33 -7.45
N LEU A 28 3.45 -12.02 -7.50
CA LEU A 28 4.36 -11.02 -6.97
C LEU A 28 4.48 -11.17 -5.46
N ARG A 29 5.72 -11.15 -4.97
CA ARG A 29 6.02 -11.29 -3.54
C ARG A 29 6.24 -9.96 -2.84
N CYS A 30 6.79 -8.97 -3.55
CA CYS A 30 7.05 -7.64 -2.99
C CYS A 30 6.50 -6.58 -3.92
N VAL A 31 5.73 -5.65 -3.36
CA VAL A 31 5.17 -4.52 -4.11
C VAL A 31 5.39 -3.21 -3.36
N ARG A 32 5.46 -2.12 -4.10
CA ARG A 32 5.53 -0.76 -3.54
C ARG A 32 4.20 -0.05 -3.68
N VAL A 33 3.74 0.57 -2.60
CA VAL A 33 2.55 1.40 -2.53
C VAL A 33 2.98 2.82 -2.14
N VAL A 34 2.79 3.77 -3.03
CA VAL A 34 3.09 5.19 -2.80
C VAL A 34 1.79 5.88 -2.39
N HIS A 35 1.75 6.43 -1.17
CA HIS A 35 0.57 7.13 -0.64
C HIS A 35 0.80 8.65 -0.47
N GLY A 36 2.01 9.11 -0.78
CA GLY A 36 2.40 10.50 -0.67
C GLY A 36 2.76 10.94 0.76
N LYS A 37 3.45 12.07 0.85
CA LYS A 37 3.86 12.69 2.12
C LYS A 37 2.81 13.67 2.68
N GLY A 38 1.72 13.92 1.93
CA GLY A 38 0.67 14.86 2.32
C GLY A 38 0.94 16.33 1.98
N LEU A 39 1.97 16.65 1.20
CA LEU A 39 2.36 18.05 0.93
C LEU A 39 1.28 18.85 0.17
N GLY A 40 0.46 18.18 -0.63
CA GLY A 40 -0.64 18.79 -1.40
C GLY A 40 -2.02 18.69 -0.74
N SER A 41 -2.13 18.17 0.48
CA SER A 41 -3.42 18.04 1.18
C SER A 41 -3.70 19.27 2.06
N PRO A 42 -4.97 19.49 2.47
CA PRO A 42 -5.32 20.50 3.47
C PRO A 42 -4.47 20.34 4.74
N GLY A 43 -3.83 21.43 5.17
CA GLY A 43 -2.94 21.44 6.33
C GLY A 43 -1.62 20.67 6.14
N ARG A 44 -1.28 20.25 4.91
CA ARG A 44 -0.06 19.47 4.58
C ARG A 44 0.04 18.15 5.35
N THR A 45 -1.09 17.51 5.59
CA THR A 45 -1.19 16.29 6.40
C THR A 45 -1.20 15.02 5.55
N PRO A 46 -0.52 13.93 5.95
CA PRO A 46 -0.49 12.68 5.18
C PRO A 46 -1.77 11.85 5.41
N VAL A 47 -2.91 12.31 4.89
CA VAL A 47 -4.25 11.72 5.11
C VAL A 47 -4.28 10.21 4.78
N LEU A 48 -3.64 9.80 3.69
CA LEU A 48 -3.65 8.40 3.26
C LEU A 48 -2.67 7.51 4.02
N LYS A 49 -1.65 8.06 4.71
CA LYS A 49 -0.59 7.25 5.35
C LYS A 49 -1.17 6.25 6.35
N SER A 50 -1.89 6.72 7.36
CA SER A 50 -2.47 5.84 8.39
C SER A 50 -3.60 4.96 7.85
N ARG A 51 -4.34 5.44 6.84
CA ARG A 51 -5.44 4.70 6.22
C ARG A 51 -4.92 3.49 5.44
N VAL A 52 -3.92 3.71 4.58
CA VAL A 52 -3.27 2.65 3.79
C VAL A 52 -2.68 1.58 4.70
N GLN A 53 -1.98 1.97 5.78
CA GLN A 53 -1.46 1.01 6.76
C GLN A 53 -2.58 0.14 7.37
N ARG A 54 -3.68 0.77 7.80
CA ARG A 54 -4.84 0.05 8.37
C ARG A 54 -5.48 -0.91 7.36
N TRP A 55 -5.61 -0.49 6.10
CA TRP A 55 -6.18 -1.33 5.06
C TRP A 55 -5.26 -2.52 4.72
N LEU A 56 -3.95 -2.33 4.70
CA LEU A 56 -2.98 -3.41 4.48
C LEU A 56 -3.04 -4.46 5.60
N VAL A 57 -3.21 -4.06 6.85
CA VAL A 57 -3.41 -5.00 7.98
C VAL A 57 -4.65 -5.88 7.79
N GLN A 58 -5.69 -5.37 7.13
CA GLN A 58 -6.92 -6.12 6.87
C GLN A 58 -6.84 -7.08 5.67
N LYS A 59 -5.74 -7.05 4.90
CA LYS A 59 -5.54 -7.91 3.72
C LYS A 59 -4.87 -9.22 4.11
N HIS A 60 -5.57 -10.33 3.93
CA HIS A 60 -5.03 -11.67 4.19
C HIS A 60 -3.82 -12.01 3.28
N GLU A 61 -3.74 -11.39 2.10
CA GLU A 61 -2.64 -11.51 1.17
C GLU A 61 -1.35 -10.84 1.67
N VAL A 62 -1.43 -9.94 2.65
CA VAL A 62 -0.30 -9.15 3.16
C VAL A 62 0.31 -9.84 4.38
N LEU A 63 1.62 -10.12 4.28
CA LEU A 63 2.41 -10.67 5.38
C LEU A 63 2.95 -9.57 6.29
N ALA A 64 3.57 -8.55 5.70
CA ALA A 64 4.21 -7.45 6.39
C ALA A 64 4.33 -6.24 5.46
N PHE A 65 4.57 -5.08 6.03
CA PHE A 65 4.97 -3.90 5.27
C PHE A 65 5.86 -3.01 6.12
N VAL A 66 6.75 -2.26 5.45
CA VAL A 66 7.67 -1.31 6.08
C VAL A 66 7.70 -0.01 5.31
N GLN A 67 8.13 1.07 5.95
CA GLN A 67 8.43 2.31 5.24
C GLN A 67 9.50 2.04 4.17
N ALA A 68 9.30 2.56 2.96
CA ALA A 68 10.30 2.47 1.91
C ALA A 68 11.57 3.25 2.30
N ARG A 69 12.71 2.90 1.69
CA ARG A 69 13.96 3.67 1.85
C ARG A 69 13.78 5.08 1.29
N PRO A 70 14.60 6.07 1.71
CA PRO A 70 14.50 7.44 1.19
C PRO A 70 14.53 7.53 -0.34
N ALA A 71 15.42 6.78 -1.00
CA ALA A 71 15.54 6.70 -2.46
C ALA A 71 14.30 6.08 -3.16
N GLU A 72 13.40 5.45 -2.40
CA GLU A 72 12.22 4.75 -2.91
C GLU A 72 10.91 5.42 -2.46
N GLY A 73 10.99 6.67 -1.96
CA GLY A 73 9.83 7.48 -1.56
C GLY A 73 9.74 7.74 -0.04
N GLY A 74 10.54 7.06 0.77
CA GLY A 74 10.64 7.29 2.22
C GLY A 74 9.28 7.23 2.93
N ALA A 75 9.01 8.21 3.77
CA ALA A 75 7.76 8.32 4.54
C ALA A 75 6.48 8.46 3.69
N GLY A 76 6.58 8.60 2.36
CA GLY A 76 5.45 8.65 1.44
C GLY A 76 5.15 7.31 0.74
N ALA A 77 5.90 6.25 1.04
CA ALA A 77 5.72 4.95 0.40
C ALA A 77 5.98 3.79 1.37
N LEU A 78 5.35 2.66 1.07
CA LEU A 78 5.53 1.39 1.76
C LEU A 78 6.04 0.32 0.80
N VAL A 79 6.94 -0.52 1.28
CA VAL A 79 7.24 -1.82 0.66
C VAL A 79 6.39 -2.86 1.39
N VAL A 80 5.64 -3.65 0.62
CA VAL A 80 4.66 -4.61 1.11
C VAL A 80 5.07 -6.01 0.67
N LEU A 81 5.18 -6.92 1.63
CA LEU A 81 5.45 -8.34 1.42
C LEU A 81 4.11 -9.09 1.36
N LEU A 82 3.94 -9.89 0.29
CA LEU A 82 2.75 -10.68 0.03
C LEU A 82 3.00 -12.17 0.31
N GLN A 83 1.93 -12.85 0.70
CA GLN A 83 1.85 -14.30 0.79
C GLN A 83 2.24 -14.95 -0.55
N PRO A 84 2.87 -16.14 -0.53
CA PRO A 84 2.98 -16.98 -1.73
C PRO A 84 1.60 -17.41 -2.22
N VAL A 85 1.45 -17.50 -3.55
CA VAL A 85 0.24 -18.04 -4.17
C VAL A 85 0.05 -19.50 -3.74
N GLY A 86 -1.18 -19.86 -3.37
CA GLY A 86 -1.52 -21.21 -2.92
C GLY A 86 -1.28 -21.47 -1.43
N GLN A 87 -0.67 -20.54 -0.69
CA GLN A 87 -0.51 -20.65 0.75
C GLN A 87 -1.68 -19.95 1.46
N ARG A 88 -2.61 -20.73 2.03
CA ARG A 88 -3.57 -20.21 3.02
C ARG A 88 -2.91 -20.25 4.40
N ARG A 89 -3.05 -19.17 5.18
CA ARG A 89 -2.70 -19.23 6.61
C ARG A 89 -3.54 -20.35 7.25
N PRO A 90 -2.93 -21.22 8.09
CA PRO A 90 -3.67 -22.23 8.83
C PRO A 90 -4.72 -21.61 9.75
#